data_AF-A0A2D5Y722-F1
#
_entry.id   AF-A0A2D5Y722-F1
#
_cell.length_a   1.000
_cell.length_b   1.000
_cell.length_c   1.000
_cell.angle_alpha   90.00
_cell.angle_beta   90.00
_cell.angle_gamma   90.00
#
_symmetry.space_group_name_H-M   'P 1'
#
loop_
_entity.id
_entity.type
_entity.pdbx_description
1 polymer ?
#
loop_
_entity_poly.entity_id
_entity_poly.type
_entity_poly.pdbx_seq_one_letter_code
_entity_poly.pdbx_strand_id
1 'polypeptide(L)'
;MNEDSQKLDNSNAGSEFSDEEIVKSHVELSKTKHEPTKNFLIAPLVFVFVFGCLIFVCSIQLAHSTNSFQLHPPVEVVELTAEEKEALRLERKISSGEKIFAARCASCHQANGLGIEGQFPPLANSEWVSADPGVIANIILKGLKGEIIVDGKKYGTSAAVNMAAVPISDREIANVSTYVRQAWGNTSSEVTEEFISQVRAEHSSRQDQWVGDELKALFSDSFGE
;
A
#
# COMPACT_ATOMS: atom_id res chain seq x y z
N MET A 1 75.53 -73.96 49.73
CA MET A 1 76.68 -73.44 48.97
C MET A 1 76.22 -73.31 47.53
N ASN A 2 76.27 -72.20 46.81
CA ASN A 2 76.70 -70.81 47.01
C ASN A 2 75.85 -70.01 45.99
N GLU A 3 75.46 -68.76 46.26
CA GLU A 3 75.99 -67.54 45.57
C GLU A 3 76.33 -67.78 44.08
N ASP A 4 75.85 -67.01 43.11
CA ASP A 4 76.12 -65.57 43.03
C ASP A 4 75.35 -64.87 41.89
N SER A 5 75.54 -63.56 41.85
CA SER A 5 74.75 -62.50 41.26
C SER A 5 74.81 -62.32 39.73
N GLN A 6 73.67 -61.84 39.20
CA GLN A 6 73.48 -60.79 38.18
C GLN A 6 74.28 -60.81 36.86
N LYS A 7 73.52 -60.73 35.76
CA LYS A 7 73.69 -59.64 34.79
C LYS A 7 72.36 -59.32 34.09
N LEU A 8 71.95 -58.07 34.23
CA LEU A 8 70.89 -57.45 33.45
C LEU A 8 71.50 -56.97 32.12
N ASP A 9 70.93 -57.39 31.01
CA ASP A 9 70.89 -56.61 29.79
C ASP A 9 69.46 -56.58 29.22
N ASN A 10 69.04 -55.34 29.03
CA ASN A 10 67.72 -54.92 28.63
C ASN A 10 67.67 -54.91 27.10
N SER A 11 66.93 -55.84 26.50
CA SER A 11 66.36 -55.64 25.17
C SER A 11 64.92 -56.12 25.20
N ASN A 12 64.05 -55.19 25.59
CA ASN A 12 62.62 -55.20 25.35
C ASN A 12 62.35 -55.44 23.85
N ALA A 13 62.09 -56.69 23.48
CA ALA A 13 61.38 -57.05 22.26
C ALA A 13 60.05 -57.66 22.71
N GLY A 14 59.09 -56.79 23.01
CA GLY A 14 57.70 -57.16 23.08
C GLY A 14 57.32 -57.86 21.76
N SER A 15 56.51 -58.91 21.85
CA SER A 15 56.02 -59.67 20.72
C SER A 15 55.30 -58.74 19.72
N GLU A 16 56.04 -58.28 18.72
CA GLU A 16 55.50 -57.56 17.57
C GLU A 16 54.83 -58.61 16.68
N PHE A 17 53.50 -58.72 16.76
CA PHE A 17 52.73 -59.60 15.89
C PHE A 17 52.99 -59.20 14.43
N SER A 18 53.32 -60.16 13.56
CA SER A 18 53.50 -59.86 12.14
C SER A 18 52.15 -59.46 11.52
N ASP A 19 52.16 -58.63 10.46
CA ASP A 19 50.94 -58.24 9.74
C ASP A 19 50.12 -59.47 9.31
N GLU A 20 50.80 -60.57 8.94
CA GLU A 20 50.16 -61.83 8.58
C GLU A 20 49.52 -62.54 9.79
N GLU A 21 50.09 -62.46 10.97
CA GLU A 21 49.47 -62.96 12.21
C GLU A 21 48.27 -62.11 12.63
N ILE A 22 48.34 -60.78 12.47
CA ILE A 22 47.22 -59.88 12.72
C ILE A 22 46.06 -60.22 11.78
N VAL A 23 46.32 -60.36 10.48
CA VAL A 23 45.29 -60.74 9.49
C VAL A 23 44.70 -62.10 9.81
N LYS A 24 45.54 -63.09 10.15
CA LYS A 24 45.08 -64.43 10.52
C LYS A 24 44.21 -64.40 11.77
N SER A 25 44.59 -63.65 12.80
CA SER A 25 43.79 -63.49 14.02
C SER A 25 42.46 -62.79 13.75
N HIS A 26 42.42 -61.78 12.87
CA HIS A 26 41.19 -61.11 12.44
C HIS A 26 40.26 -62.07 11.69
N VAL A 27 40.81 -62.90 10.79
CA VAL A 27 40.05 -63.93 10.06
C VAL A 27 39.50 -64.97 11.03
N GLU A 28 40.29 -65.42 12.00
CA GLU A 28 39.86 -66.37 13.03
C GLU A 28 38.72 -65.80 13.89
N LEU A 29 38.89 -64.57 14.41
CA LEU A 29 37.88 -63.88 15.22
C LEU A 29 36.61 -63.54 14.44
N SER A 30 36.70 -63.35 13.12
CA SER A 30 35.53 -63.09 12.27
C SER A 30 34.63 -64.33 12.05
N LYS A 31 35.18 -65.54 12.25
CA LYS A 31 34.43 -66.80 12.16
C LYS A 31 33.53 -67.00 13.38
N THR A 32 33.94 -66.50 14.55
CA THR A 32 33.18 -66.58 15.80
C THR A 32 32.36 -65.31 16.02
N LYS A 33 31.27 -65.17 15.25
CA LYS A 33 30.26 -64.15 15.57
C LYS A 33 29.51 -64.59 16.81
N HIS A 34 29.51 -63.75 17.86
CA HIS A 34 28.64 -63.95 19.01
C HIS A 34 27.19 -64.08 18.52
N GLU A 35 26.47 -65.06 19.06
CA GLU A 35 25.06 -65.21 18.71
C GLU A 35 24.31 -63.91 19.06
N PRO A 36 23.35 -63.47 18.23
CA PRO A 36 22.63 -62.24 18.48
C PRO A 36 22.03 -62.30 19.89
N THR A 37 22.46 -61.38 20.78
CA THR A 37 21.88 -61.29 22.11
C THR A 37 20.37 -61.11 21.97
N LYS A 38 19.61 -62.08 22.46
CA LYS A 38 18.15 -62.09 22.41
C LYS A 38 17.67 -60.77 23.03
N ASN A 39 16.98 -59.93 22.24
CA ASN A 39 16.49 -58.57 22.56
C ASN A 39 17.41 -57.37 22.27
N PHE A 40 18.58 -57.53 21.63
CA PHE A 40 19.46 -56.38 21.30
C PHE A 40 18.77 -55.32 20.42
N LEU A 41 17.88 -55.73 19.49
CA LEU A 41 17.17 -54.81 18.61
C LEU A 41 16.07 -53.99 19.32
N ILE A 42 15.64 -54.39 20.52
CA ILE A 42 14.58 -53.70 21.27
C ILE A 42 15.13 -52.43 21.93
N ALA A 43 16.36 -52.45 22.47
CA ALA A 43 16.94 -51.28 23.13
C ALA A 43 17.12 -50.07 22.18
N PRO A 44 17.67 -50.21 20.96
CA PRO A 44 17.73 -49.12 19.97
C PRO A 44 16.34 -48.62 19.55
N LEU A 45 15.37 -49.53 19.37
CA LEU A 45 14.01 -49.17 18.99
C LEU A 45 13.31 -48.35 20.09
N VAL A 46 13.49 -48.74 21.36
CA VAL A 46 12.98 -47.99 22.51
C VAL A 46 13.64 -46.61 22.59
N PHE A 47 14.97 -46.54 22.38
CA PHE A 47 15.68 -45.25 22.34
C PHE A 47 15.15 -44.34 21.22
N VAL A 48 15.00 -44.85 20.00
CA VAL A 48 14.45 -44.09 18.87
C VAL A 48 13.03 -43.62 19.16
N PHE A 49 12.18 -44.48 19.75
CA PHE A 49 10.82 -44.13 20.11
C PHE A 49 10.77 -43.03 21.18
N VAL A 50 11.56 -43.16 22.26
CA VAL A 50 11.62 -42.17 23.34
C VAL A 50 12.14 -40.82 22.84
N PHE A 51 13.21 -40.81 22.06
CA PHE A 51 13.74 -39.58 21.46
C PHE A 51 12.76 -38.97 20.46
N GLY A 52 12.07 -39.79 19.65
CA GLY A 52 11.02 -39.33 18.74
C GLY A 52 9.85 -38.68 19.48
N CYS A 53 9.38 -39.28 20.57
CA CYS A 53 8.35 -38.70 21.43
C CYS A 53 8.81 -37.38 22.06
N LEU A 54 10.05 -37.30 22.55
CA LEU A 54 10.61 -36.07 23.09
C LEU A 54 10.64 -34.95 22.05
N ILE A 55 11.15 -35.21 20.85
CA ILE A 55 11.19 -34.24 19.76
C ILE A 55 9.78 -33.77 19.40
N PHE A 56 8.82 -34.70 19.29
CA PHE A 56 7.44 -34.38 18.96
C PHE A 56 6.78 -33.49 20.04
N VAL A 57 6.93 -33.85 21.32
CA VAL A 57 6.40 -33.08 22.44
C VAL A 57 7.08 -31.70 22.54
N CYS A 58 8.40 -31.63 22.41
CA CYS A 58 9.13 -30.36 22.38
C CYS A 58 8.69 -29.50 21.20
N SER A 59 8.44 -30.08 20.03
CA SER A 59 7.97 -29.34 18.84
C SER A 59 6.56 -28.79 19.04
N ILE A 60 5.64 -29.57 19.62
CA ILE A 60 4.30 -29.10 19.98
C ILE A 60 4.40 -28.00 21.04
N GLN A 61 5.19 -28.20 22.09
CA GLN A 61 5.37 -27.22 23.16
C GLN A 61 6.00 -25.93 22.64
N LEU A 62 6.98 -26.04 21.73
CA LEU A 62 7.56 -24.89 21.06
C LEU A 62 6.50 -24.19 20.21
N ALA A 63 5.76 -24.90 19.37
CA ALA A 63 4.66 -24.32 18.59
C ALA A 63 3.61 -23.63 19.47
N HIS A 64 3.23 -24.21 20.61
CA HIS A 64 2.30 -23.59 21.56
C HIS A 64 2.88 -22.37 22.29
N SER A 65 4.18 -22.38 22.62
CA SER A 65 4.84 -21.28 23.34
C SER A 65 5.36 -20.16 22.44
N THR A 66 5.71 -20.46 21.18
CA THR A 66 6.25 -19.50 20.20
C THR A 66 5.23 -19.02 19.19
N ASN A 67 3.99 -19.55 19.17
CA ASN A 67 2.91 -19.08 18.29
C ASN A 67 2.46 -17.62 18.52
N SER A 68 3.07 -16.91 19.46
CA SER A 68 2.85 -15.47 19.69
C SER A 68 3.97 -14.58 19.14
N PHE A 69 4.87 -15.07 18.28
CA PHE A 69 5.82 -14.19 17.62
C PHE A 69 5.12 -13.34 16.54
N GLN A 70 4.65 -12.16 16.94
CA GLN A 70 4.15 -11.14 16.01
C GLN A 70 5.26 -10.12 15.76
N LEU A 71 5.69 -9.97 14.50
CA LEU A 71 6.66 -8.95 14.08
C LEU A 71 6.18 -7.52 14.34
N HIS A 72 4.86 -7.35 14.51
CA HIS A 72 4.24 -6.10 14.91
C HIS A 72 3.28 -6.38 16.07
N PRO A 73 3.27 -5.56 17.14
CA PRO A 73 2.25 -5.65 18.16
C PRO A 73 0.85 -5.58 17.50
N PRO A 74 -0.17 -6.25 18.06
CA PRO A 74 -1.53 -6.15 17.53
C PRO A 74 -1.89 -4.67 17.49
N VAL A 75 -2.10 -4.14 16.29
CA VAL A 75 -2.61 -2.78 16.13
C VAL A 75 -4.02 -2.82 16.69
N GLU A 76 -4.23 -2.17 17.84
CA GLU A 76 -5.56 -1.94 18.36
C GLU A 76 -6.34 -1.22 17.25
N VAL A 77 -7.35 -1.90 16.69
CA VAL A 77 -8.25 -1.29 15.71
C VAL A 77 -9.05 -0.24 16.47
N VAL A 78 -8.51 0.97 16.54
CA VAL A 78 -9.23 2.14 17.02
C VAL A 78 -10.40 2.33 16.06
N GLU A 79 -11.59 1.95 16.51
CA GLU A 79 -12.81 2.19 15.75
C GLU A 79 -13.03 3.69 15.69
N LEU A 80 -12.65 4.29 14.56
CA LEU A 80 -12.93 5.70 14.29
C LEU A 80 -14.44 5.94 14.40
N THR A 81 -14.79 7.05 15.04
CA THR A 81 -16.15 7.59 15.06
C THR A 81 -16.63 7.87 13.63
N ALA A 82 -17.94 7.98 13.45
CA ALA A 82 -18.51 8.33 12.14
C ALA A 82 -17.97 9.67 11.63
N GLU A 83 -17.80 10.64 12.53
CA GLU A 83 -17.27 11.97 12.22
C GLU A 83 -15.81 11.93 11.77
N GLU A 84 -14.95 11.16 12.45
CA GLU A 84 -13.54 11.00 12.04
C GLU A 84 -13.43 10.26 10.70
N LYS A 85 -14.25 9.23 10.47
CA LYS A 85 -14.29 8.52 9.19
C LYS A 85 -14.66 9.46 8.05
N GLU A 86 -15.61 10.35 8.30
CA GLU A 86 -16.08 11.32 7.32
C GLU A 86 -15.04 12.42 7.04
N ALA A 87 -14.38 12.94 8.08
CA ALA A 87 -13.28 13.89 7.94
C ALA A 87 -12.14 13.30 7.10
N LEU A 88 -11.74 12.06 7.37
CA LEU A 88 -10.71 11.34 6.60
C LEU A 88 -11.16 11.07 5.15
N ARG A 89 -12.46 10.81 4.92
CA ARG A 89 -13.01 10.66 3.57
C ARG A 89 -12.87 11.96 2.80
N LEU A 90 -13.26 13.09 3.40
CA LEU A 90 -13.16 14.41 2.79
C LEU A 90 -11.70 14.82 2.54
N GLU A 91 -10.80 14.60 3.51
CA GLU A 91 -9.37 14.90 3.35
C GLU A 91 -8.75 14.13 2.17
N ARG A 92 -9.04 12.83 2.05
CA ARG A 92 -8.60 12.03 0.90
C ARG A 92 -9.17 12.56 -0.41
N LYS A 93 -10.41 13.04 -0.40
CA LYS A 93 -11.07 13.61 -1.58
C LYS A 93 -10.38 14.90 -2.02
N ILE A 94 -10.11 15.81 -1.09
CA ILE A 94 -9.40 17.07 -1.31
C ILE A 94 -8.00 16.79 -1.82
N SER A 95 -7.24 15.88 -1.19
CA SER A 95 -5.90 15.50 -1.62
C SER A 95 -5.89 14.88 -3.03
N SER A 96 -6.90 14.06 -3.36
CA SER A 96 -7.06 13.57 -4.72
C SER A 96 -7.37 14.71 -5.70
N GLY A 97 -8.23 15.65 -5.30
CA GLY A 97 -8.61 16.82 -6.10
C GLY A 97 -7.43 17.73 -6.39
N GLU A 98 -6.58 17.98 -5.40
CA GLU A 98 -5.35 18.77 -5.53
C GLU A 98 -4.41 18.19 -6.59
N LYS A 99 -4.20 16.86 -6.57
CA LYS A 99 -3.36 16.17 -7.57
C LYS A 99 -3.94 16.31 -8.98
N ILE A 100 -5.26 16.19 -9.13
CA ILE A 100 -5.94 16.36 -10.41
C ILE A 100 -5.81 17.82 -10.88
N PHE A 101 -5.99 18.78 -9.97
CA PHE A 101 -5.84 20.20 -10.24
C PHE A 101 -4.43 20.52 -10.76
N ALA A 102 -3.40 20.04 -10.06
CA ALA A 102 -2.01 20.22 -10.46
C ALA A 102 -1.72 19.63 -11.85
N ALA A 103 -2.32 18.48 -12.18
CA ALA A 103 -2.08 17.79 -13.45
C ALA A 103 -2.87 18.37 -14.63
N ARG A 104 -4.06 18.95 -14.41
CA ARG A 104 -5.02 19.27 -15.48
C ARG A 104 -5.45 20.74 -15.53
N CYS A 105 -5.36 21.47 -14.43
CA CYS A 105 -5.98 22.79 -14.28
C CYS A 105 -4.94 23.89 -14.02
N ALA A 106 -3.88 23.57 -13.28
CA ALA A 106 -2.88 24.53 -12.82
C ALA A 106 -2.07 25.17 -13.95
N SER A 107 -1.98 24.54 -15.13
CA SER A 107 -1.31 25.15 -16.30
C SER A 107 -1.96 26.46 -16.74
N CYS A 108 -3.27 26.59 -16.54
CA CYS A 108 -4.04 27.78 -16.94
C CYS A 108 -4.40 28.61 -15.69
N HIS A 109 -4.94 27.97 -14.65
CA HIS A 109 -5.41 28.66 -13.45
C HIS A 109 -4.32 28.92 -12.41
N GLN A 110 -3.07 28.51 -12.69
CA GLN A 110 -1.93 28.58 -11.79
C GLN A 110 -2.09 27.72 -10.53
N ALA A 111 -0.98 27.38 -9.87
CA ALA A 111 -1.00 26.57 -8.65
C ALA A 111 -1.72 27.26 -7.48
N ASN A 112 -1.76 28.59 -7.49
CA ASN A 112 -2.44 29.42 -6.48
C ASN A 112 -3.89 29.78 -6.86
N GLY A 113 -4.41 29.26 -7.98
CA GLY A 113 -5.77 29.53 -8.42
C GLY A 113 -6.04 30.98 -8.84
N LEU A 114 -5.02 31.83 -9.02
CA LEU A 114 -5.21 33.24 -9.41
C LEU A 114 -5.37 33.42 -10.93
N GLY A 115 -5.08 32.38 -11.72
CA GLY A 115 -5.11 32.47 -13.17
C GLY A 115 -4.13 33.51 -13.74
N ILE A 116 -4.48 34.03 -14.91
CA ILE A 116 -3.73 35.10 -15.59
C ILE A 116 -4.75 36.15 -16.02
N GLU A 117 -4.62 37.35 -15.48
CA GLU A 117 -5.51 38.47 -15.78
C GLU A 117 -5.70 38.67 -17.29
N GLY A 118 -6.97 38.78 -17.72
CA GLY A 118 -7.36 38.94 -19.12
C GLY A 118 -7.30 37.68 -19.98
N GLN A 119 -6.78 36.55 -19.47
CA GLN A 119 -6.69 35.28 -20.20
C GLN A 119 -7.39 34.13 -19.48
N PHE A 120 -6.98 33.82 -18.25
CA PHE A 120 -7.53 32.72 -17.45
C PHE A 120 -8.10 33.27 -16.14
N PRO A 121 -9.39 33.08 -15.87
CA PRO A 121 -10.02 33.65 -14.68
C PRO A 121 -9.46 33.05 -13.39
N PRO A 122 -9.44 33.82 -12.30
CA PRO A 122 -9.14 33.29 -10.98
C PRO A 122 -10.23 32.32 -10.53
N LEU A 123 -9.82 31.29 -9.80
CA LEU A 123 -10.68 30.34 -9.07
C LEU A 123 -10.69 30.64 -7.57
N ALA A 124 -9.61 31.24 -7.06
CA ALA A 124 -9.57 31.73 -5.69
C ALA A 124 -10.56 32.89 -5.51
N ASN A 125 -11.44 32.78 -4.50
CA ASN A 125 -12.51 33.76 -4.21
C ASN A 125 -13.41 34.08 -5.40
N SER A 126 -13.58 33.14 -6.33
CA SER A 126 -14.40 33.33 -7.52
C SER A 126 -15.87 33.06 -7.24
N GLU A 127 -16.75 33.99 -7.63
CA GLU A 127 -18.19 33.83 -7.53
C GLU A 127 -18.71 32.63 -8.33
N TRP A 128 -18.01 32.27 -9.42
CA TRP A 128 -18.33 31.10 -10.24
C TRP A 128 -17.98 29.79 -9.55
N VAL A 129 -16.95 29.79 -8.71
CA VAL A 129 -16.56 28.63 -7.90
C VAL A 129 -17.48 28.49 -6.70
N SER A 130 -17.89 29.60 -6.08
CA SER A 130 -18.72 29.58 -4.88
C SER A 130 -20.21 29.37 -5.14
N ALA A 131 -20.68 29.60 -6.37
CA ALA A 131 -22.05 29.37 -6.84
C ALA A 131 -22.49 27.90 -6.72
N ASP A 132 -23.66 27.56 -7.30
CA ASP A 132 -24.13 26.18 -7.39
C ASP A 132 -23.04 25.24 -7.96
N PRO A 133 -22.80 24.06 -7.35
CA PRO A 133 -21.80 23.12 -7.83
C PRO A 133 -22.01 22.65 -9.28
N GLY A 134 -23.24 22.77 -9.79
CA GLY A 134 -23.60 22.52 -11.19
C GLY A 134 -22.91 23.46 -12.16
N VAL A 135 -22.54 24.69 -11.76
CA VAL A 135 -21.82 25.65 -12.60
C VAL A 135 -20.44 25.09 -12.96
N ILE A 136 -19.60 24.80 -11.96
CA ILE A 136 -18.24 24.30 -12.21
C ILE A 136 -18.26 22.91 -12.86
N ALA A 137 -19.23 22.06 -12.50
CA ALA A 137 -19.42 20.76 -13.13
C ALA A 137 -19.68 20.87 -14.63
N ASN A 138 -20.60 21.75 -15.03
CA ASN A 138 -20.93 22.01 -16.43
C ASN A 138 -19.76 22.57 -17.23
N ILE A 139 -19.01 23.50 -16.63
CA ILE A 139 -17.80 24.08 -17.24
C ILE A 139 -16.74 22.99 -17.48
N ILE A 140 -16.49 22.11 -16.52
CA ILE A 140 -15.51 21.03 -16.70
C ILE A 140 -15.98 20.02 -17.76
N LEU A 141 -17.26 19.65 -17.75
CA LEU A 141 -17.84 18.63 -18.64
C LEU A 141 -17.95 19.07 -20.10
N LYS A 142 -18.28 20.34 -20.35
CA LYS A 142 -18.62 20.85 -21.70
C LYS A 142 -17.83 22.07 -22.11
N GLY A 143 -17.05 22.67 -21.22
CA GLY A 143 -16.32 23.90 -21.48
C GLY A 143 -17.21 25.14 -21.41
N LEU A 144 -16.57 26.30 -21.53
CA LEU A 144 -17.18 27.61 -21.47
C LEU A 144 -16.62 28.51 -22.58
N LYS A 145 -17.50 29.20 -23.30
CA LYS A 145 -17.16 30.17 -24.34
C LYS A 145 -17.88 31.49 -24.14
N GLY A 146 -17.32 32.53 -24.73
CA GLY A 146 -17.86 33.88 -24.67
C GLY A 146 -17.44 34.63 -23.41
N GLU A 147 -17.87 35.88 -23.34
CA GLU A 147 -17.43 36.80 -22.30
C GLU A 147 -18.05 36.42 -20.94
N ILE A 148 -17.21 36.38 -19.91
CA ILE A 148 -17.64 36.30 -18.51
C ILE A 148 -16.95 37.38 -17.69
N ILE A 149 -17.58 37.74 -16.58
CA ILE A 149 -17.00 38.61 -15.56
C ILE A 149 -16.66 37.75 -14.35
N VAL A 150 -15.42 37.85 -13.88
CA VAL A 150 -14.93 37.23 -12.64
C VAL A 150 -14.14 38.31 -11.89
N ASP A 151 -14.51 38.59 -10.64
CA ASP A 151 -13.89 39.66 -9.82
C ASP A 151 -13.80 41.02 -10.57
N GLY A 152 -14.92 41.40 -11.23
CA GLY A 152 -15.03 42.65 -11.99
C GLY A 152 -14.21 42.71 -13.29
N LYS A 153 -13.46 41.66 -13.65
CA LYS A 153 -12.62 41.60 -14.86
C LYS A 153 -13.25 40.70 -15.92
N LYS A 154 -13.06 41.06 -17.19
CA LYS A 154 -13.58 40.33 -18.35
C LYS A 154 -12.62 39.22 -18.79
N TYR A 155 -13.17 38.04 -19.06
CA TYR A 155 -12.48 36.87 -19.60
C TYR A 155 -13.29 36.28 -20.75
N GLY A 156 -12.69 35.43 -21.60
CA GLY A 156 -13.40 34.80 -22.73
C GLY A 156 -13.66 35.74 -23.91
N THR A 157 -12.89 36.82 -24.04
CA THR A 157 -13.05 37.87 -25.07
C THR A 157 -12.69 37.43 -26.49
N SER A 158 -12.06 36.26 -26.65
CA SER A 158 -11.77 35.66 -27.96
C SER A 158 -11.87 34.14 -27.90
N ALA A 159 -12.11 33.51 -29.05
CA ALA A 159 -12.22 32.05 -29.14
C ALA A 159 -10.93 31.32 -28.70
N ALA A 160 -9.77 31.98 -28.77
CA ALA A 160 -8.48 31.41 -28.36
C ALA A 160 -8.35 31.20 -26.84
N VAL A 161 -9.18 31.87 -26.03
CA VAL A 161 -9.18 31.78 -24.56
C VAL A 161 -10.44 31.11 -24.01
N ASN A 162 -11.23 30.45 -24.86
CA ASN A 162 -12.36 29.64 -24.41
C ASN A 162 -11.87 28.46 -23.56
N MET A 163 -12.61 28.12 -22.52
CA MET A 163 -12.29 27.01 -21.63
C MET A 163 -12.78 25.70 -22.27
N ALA A 164 -11.86 24.83 -22.66
CA ALA A 164 -12.21 23.53 -23.22
C ALA A 164 -12.75 22.56 -22.16
N ALA A 165 -13.60 21.62 -22.59
CA ALA A 165 -14.00 20.50 -21.75
C ALA A 165 -12.78 19.64 -21.39
N VAL A 166 -12.78 19.07 -20.17
CA VAL A 166 -11.70 18.21 -19.70
C VAL A 166 -12.20 16.76 -19.68
N PRO A 167 -11.59 15.84 -20.46
CA PRO A 167 -12.04 14.45 -20.55
C PRO A 167 -11.56 13.64 -19.33
N ILE A 168 -12.22 13.84 -18.19
CA ILE A 168 -11.98 13.12 -16.92
C ILE A 168 -13.28 12.49 -16.38
N SER A 169 -13.12 11.50 -15.52
CA SER A 169 -14.22 10.73 -14.92
C SER A 169 -15.03 11.54 -13.91
N ASP A 170 -16.24 11.09 -13.61
CA ASP A 170 -17.14 11.77 -12.66
C ASP A 170 -16.51 11.93 -11.28
N ARG A 171 -15.84 10.88 -10.81
CA ARG A 171 -15.06 10.89 -9.57
C ARG A 171 -13.97 11.95 -9.59
N GLU A 172 -13.23 12.06 -10.69
CA GLU A 172 -12.15 13.06 -10.80
C GLU A 172 -12.71 14.48 -10.79
N ILE A 173 -13.82 14.73 -11.51
CA ILE A 173 -14.51 16.03 -11.51
C ILE A 173 -15.02 16.36 -10.11
N ALA A 174 -15.65 15.41 -9.42
CA ALA A 174 -16.13 15.58 -8.06
C ALA A 174 -15.00 15.96 -7.10
N ASN A 175 -13.86 15.27 -7.19
CA ASN A 175 -12.70 15.52 -6.33
C ASN A 175 -12.07 16.89 -6.61
N VAL A 176 -11.81 17.23 -7.88
CA VAL A 176 -11.18 18.51 -8.24
C VAL A 176 -12.11 19.70 -7.96
N SER A 177 -13.42 19.54 -8.20
CA SER A 177 -14.41 20.58 -7.88
C SER A 177 -14.48 20.80 -6.37
N THR A 178 -14.46 19.73 -5.58
CA THR A 178 -14.42 19.82 -4.11
C THR A 178 -13.16 20.54 -3.63
N TYR A 179 -11.99 20.20 -4.17
CA TYR A 179 -10.73 20.88 -3.84
C TYR A 179 -10.80 22.37 -4.16
N VAL A 180 -11.17 22.74 -5.39
CA VAL A 180 -11.24 24.15 -5.83
C VAL A 180 -12.24 24.95 -4.99
N ARG A 181 -13.37 24.35 -4.62
CA ARG A 181 -14.41 24.96 -3.77
C ARG A 181 -14.03 25.15 -2.30
N GLN A 182 -12.93 24.54 -1.85
CA GLN A 182 -12.44 24.64 -0.48
C GLN A 182 -10.99 25.20 -0.39
N ALA A 183 -10.35 25.42 -1.54
CA ALA A 183 -9.01 25.97 -1.64
C ALA A 183 -9.03 27.51 -1.62
N TRP A 184 -7.90 28.10 -1.26
CA TRP A 184 -7.64 29.55 -1.37
C TRP A 184 -8.66 30.46 -0.68
N GLY A 185 -9.26 29.98 0.41
CA GLY A 185 -10.27 30.74 1.18
C GLY A 185 -11.71 30.51 0.73
N ASN A 186 -11.94 29.70 -0.31
CA ASN A 186 -13.28 29.24 -0.66
C ASN A 186 -13.80 28.30 0.45
N THR A 187 -15.10 28.38 0.77
CA THR A 187 -15.74 27.59 1.84
C THR A 187 -17.02 26.89 1.36
N SER A 188 -17.05 26.54 0.07
CA SER A 188 -18.25 26.00 -0.55
C SER A 188 -18.38 24.48 -0.36
N SER A 189 -19.61 23.99 -0.52
CA SER A 189 -19.97 22.59 -0.30
C SER A 189 -19.19 21.61 -1.17
N GLU A 190 -19.03 20.39 -0.66
CA GLU A 190 -18.50 19.24 -1.40
C GLU A 190 -19.38 18.89 -2.62
N VAL A 191 -18.74 18.41 -3.69
CA VAL A 191 -19.41 17.94 -4.91
C VAL A 191 -19.29 16.43 -5.03
N THR A 192 -20.39 15.67 -5.05
CA THR A 192 -20.36 14.19 -5.07
C THR A 192 -20.21 13.61 -6.49
N GLU A 193 -19.77 12.36 -6.59
CA GLU A 193 -19.64 11.66 -7.88
C GLU A 193 -21.00 11.44 -8.53
N GLU A 194 -22.02 11.11 -7.73
CA GLU A 194 -23.39 10.91 -8.15
C GLU A 194 -23.97 12.19 -8.76
N PHE A 195 -23.68 13.34 -8.15
CA PHE A 195 -24.10 14.64 -8.66
C PHE A 195 -23.47 14.91 -10.04
N ILE A 196 -22.16 14.66 -10.20
CA ILE A 196 -21.52 14.83 -11.52
C ILE A 196 -22.10 13.88 -12.56
N SER A 197 -22.33 12.61 -12.19
CA SER A 197 -22.95 11.64 -13.08
C SER A 197 -24.34 12.10 -13.54
N GLN A 198 -25.12 12.71 -12.65
CA GLN A 198 -26.43 13.27 -12.98
C GLN A 198 -26.29 14.44 -13.97
N VAL A 199 -25.43 15.43 -13.68
CA VAL A 199 -25.20 16.58 -14.56
C VAL A 199 -24.71 16.14 -15.95
N ARG A 200 -23.83 15.12 -16.01
CA ARG A 200 -23.35 14.55 -17.27
C ARG A 200 -24.48 13.92 -18.07
N ALA A 201 -25.39 13.20 -17.42
CA ALA A 201 -26.54 12.58 -18.08
C ALA A 201 -27.51 13.63 -18.62
N GLU A 202 -27.85 14.63 -17.80
CA GLU A 202 -28.77 15.73 -18.13
C GLU A 202 -28.31 16.51 -19.37
N HIS A 203 -27.01 16.72 -19.53
CA HIS A 203 -26.43 17.48 -20.65
C HIS A 203 -25.68 16.61 -21.66
N SER A 204 -25.97 15.30 -21.71
CA SER A 204 -25.30 14.35 -22.60
C SER A 204 -25.44 14.71 -24.08
N SER A 205 -26.62 15.20 -24.50
CA SER A 205 -26.94 15.57 -25.89
C SER A 205 -26.26 16.85 -26.37
N ARG A 206 -25.82 17.71 -25.44
CA ARG A 206 -25.21 19.01 -25.76
C ARG A 206 -23.84 18.82 -26.43
N GLN A 207 -23.67 19.40 -27.61
CA GLN A 207 -22.40 19.34 -28.36
C GLN A 207 -21.55 20.60 -28.18
N ASP A 208 -22.20 21.76 -28.01
CA ASP A 208 -21.52 23.04 -27.88
C ASP A 208 -21.12 23.36 -26.43
N GLN A 209 -20.07 24.18 -26.29
CA GLN A 209 -19.67 24.79 -25.01
C GLN A 209 -20.80 25.64 -24.44
N TRP A 210 -20.81 25.78 -23.11
CA TRP A 210 -21.70 26.72 -22.43
C TRP A 210 -21.36 28.17 -22.77
N VAL A 211 -22.36 29.04 -22.75
CA VAL A 211 -22.16 30.50 -22.77
C VAL A 211 -22.37 31.03 -21.35
N GLY A 212 -21.57 32.02 -20.93
CA GLY A 212 -21.63 32.57 -19.57
C GLY A 212 -23.04 32.97 -19.11
N ASP A 213 -23.73 33.76 -19.93
CA ASP A 213 -25.09 34.23 -19.64
C ASP A 213 -26.10 33.08 -19.55
N GLU A 214 -25.90 32.02 -20.34
CA GLU A 214 -26.77 30.84 -20.31
C GLU A 214 -26.63 30.07 -18.99
N LEU A 215 -25.39 29.86 -18.52
CA LEU A 215 -25.15 29.25 -17.21
C LEU A 215 -25.68 30.13 -16.08
N LYS A 216 -25.48 31.44 -16.15
CA LYS A 216 -26.02 32.38 -15.15
C LYS A 216 -27.55 32.34 -15.12
N ALA A 217 -28.21 32.24 -16.27
CA ALA A 217 -29.66 32.09 -16.33
C ALA A 217 -30.13 30.76 -15.73
N LEU A 218 -29.44 29.66 -16.04
CA LEU A 218 -29.75 28.32 -15.50
C LEU A 218 -29.59 28.26 -13.98
N PHE A 219 -28.59 28.94 -13.44
CA PHE A 219 -28.26 28.98 -12.00
C PHE A 219 -28.50 30.37 -11.39
N SER A 220 -29.59 31.03 -11.80
CA SER A 220 -29.86 32.43 -11.42
C SER A 220 -29.88 32.68 -9.90
N ASP A 221 -30.38 31.72 -9.13
CA ASP A 221 -30.39 31.77 -7.65
C ASP A 221 -28.99 31.86 -7.02
N SER A 222 -27.95 31.44 -7.74
CA SER A 222 -26.56 31.47 -7.27
C SER A 222 -25.77 32.72 -7.69
N PHE A 223 -26.34 33.53 -8.60
CA PHE A 223 -25.67 34.70 -9.18
C PHE A 223 -26.40 36.03 -8.90
N GLY A 224 -27.49 36.04 -8.13
CA GLY A 224 -28.17 37.27 -7.68
C GLY A 224 -28.07 37.44 -6.15
N GLU A 225 -28.00 38.64 -5.57
CA GLU A 225 -27.81 40.02 -6.10
C GLU A 225 -26.36 40.51 -5.95
#